data_AF-A0A949XA71-F1
#
_entry.id   AF-A0A949XA71-F1
#
_cell.length_a   1.000
_cell.length_b   1.000
_cell.length_c   1.000
_cell.angle_alpha   90.00
_cell.angle_beta   90.00
_cell.angle_gamma   90.00
#
_symmetry.space_group_name_H-M   'P 1'
#
loop_
_entity.id
_entity.type
_entity.pdbx_description
1 polymer ?
#
loop_
_entity_poly.entity_id
_entity_poly.type
_entity_poly.pdbx_seq_one_letter_code
_entity_poly.pdbx_strand_id
1 'polypeptide(L)'
;NRNKRSITLNLETDEGRELLYRLAECSHFLIESDNPGYLAMRRLGYNDLAARNRSLIYVSITPFGQDGPKASYADSDLVILAAGGPLLLGGDEDRPPLRVSVP
;
A
#
# COMPACT_ATOMS: atom_id res chain seq x y z
N ASN A 1 -5.81 7.06 -13.28
CA ASN A 1 -6.27 8.13 -12.35
C ASN A 1 -7.45 8.96 -12.89
N ARG A 2 -8.36 8.37 -13.68
CA ARG A 2 -9.61 9.06 -14.08
C ARG A 2 -10.46 9.36 -12.84
N ASN A 3 -11.16 10.48 -12.82
CA ASN A 3 -12.05 10.93 -11.74
C ASN A 3 -11.38 11.18 -10.37
N LYS A 4 -10.07 11.46 -10.36
CA LYS A 4 -9.33 11.87 -9.15
C LYS A 4 -8.80 13.29 -9.31
N ARG A 5 -8.80 14.07 -8.22
CA ARG A 5 -8.07 15.34 -8.13
C ARG A 5 -6.68 15.05 -7.55
N SER A 6 -5.67 15.82 -7.98
CA SER A 6 -4.29 15.65 -7.54
C SER A 6 -3.82 16.89 -6.79
N ILE A 7 -3.00 16.66 -5.76
CA ILE A 7 -2.24 17.68 -5.05
C ILE A 7 -0.86 17.11 -4.75
N THR A 8 0.14 17.97 -4.58
CA THR A 8 1.50 17.56 -4.19
C THR A 8 1.73 17.90 -2.73
N LEU A 9 2.29 16.96 -1.98
CA LEU A 9 2.65 17.11 -0.57
C LEU A 9 4.04 16.53 -0.37
N ASN A 10 4.91 17.24 0.36
CA ASN A 10 6.17 16.66 0.84
C ASN A 10 5.99 16.16 2.27
N LEU A 11 5.82 14.84 2.44
CA LEU A 11 5.57 14.24 3.76
C LEU A 11 6.81 14.24 4.69
N GLU A 12 7.98 14.65 4.20
CA GLU A 12 9.18 14.79 4.99
C GLU A 12 9.20 16.09 5.79
N THR A 13 8.40 17.09 5.41
CA THR A 13 8.30 18.36 6.15
C THR A 13 7.09 18.36 7.08
N ASP A 14 7.17 19.18 8.13
CA ASP A 14 6.09 19.34 9.10
C ASP A 14 4.82 19.88 8.43
N GLU A 15 4.97 20.82 7.48
CA GLU A 15 3.87 21.42 6.75
C GLU A 15 3.16 20.42 5.84
N GLY A 16 3.91 19.55 5.16
CA GLY A 16 3.31 18.53 4.31
C GLY A 16 2.58 17.45 5.10
N ARG A 17 3.10 17.07 6.29
CA ARG A 17 2.37 16.19 7.21
C ARG A 17 1.09 16.83 7.72
N GLU A 18 1.14 18.10 8.14
CA GLU A 18 -0.04 18.81 8.62
C GLU A 18 -1.11 18.99 7.53
N LEU A 19 -0.70 19.20 6.28
CA LEU A 19 -1.62 19.18 5.14
C LEU A 19 -2.32 17.83 5.00
N LEU A 20 -1.60 16.71 5.13
CA LEU A 20 -2.23 15.39 5.07
C LEU A 20 -3.18 15.15 6.25
N TYR A 21 -2.81 15.57 7.47
CA TYR A 21 -3.72 15.51 8.63
C TYR A 21 -5.04 16.23 8.35
N ARG A 22 -5.00 17.47 7.85
CA ARG A 22 -6.22 18.24 7.53
C ARG A 22 -7.09 17.57 6.47
N LEU A 23 -6.47 16.87 5.51
CA LEU A 23 -7.22 16.09 4.53
C LEU A 23 -7.85 14.85 5.17
N ALA A 24 -7.12 14.16 6.03
CA ALA A 24 -7.61 12.99 6.75
C ALA A 24 -8.77 13.33 7.71
N GLU A 25 -8.74 14.52 8.34
CA GLU A 25 -9.79 15.02 9.23
C GLU A 25 -11.16 15.15 8.53
N CYS A 26 -11.17 15.47 7.24
CA CYS A 26 -12.39 15.59 6.44
C CYS A 26 -12.62 14.41 5.49
N SER A 27 -11.84 13.33 5.62
CA SER A 27 -11.94 12.14 4.77
C SER A 27 -12.61 10.98 5.49
N HIS A 28 -13.34 10.16 4.73
CA HIS A 28 -13.89 8.90 5.23
C HIS A 28 -12.89 7.75 5.09
N PHE A 29 -12.10 7.76 4.01
CA PHE A 29 -11.13 6.72 3.71
C PHE A 29 -9.76 7.34 3.39
N LEU A 30 -8.71 6.74 3.95
CA LEU A 30 -7.35 6.89 3.46
C LEU A 30 -6.88 5.54 2.94
N ILE A 31 -6.34 5.53 1.72
CA ILE A 31 -5.79 4.33 1.08
C ILE A 31 -4.32 4.60 0.79
N GLU A 32 -3.46 3.69 1.22
CA GLU A 32 -2.02 3.74 0.99
C GLU A 32 -1.49 2.34 0.61
N SER A 33 -0.36 2.34 -0.09
CA SER A 33 0.30 1.13 -0.58
C SER A 33 1.81 1.23 -0.46
N ASP A 34 2.31 1.89 0.58
CA ASP A 34 3.72 1.98 0.90
C ASP A 34 4.17 0.73 1.70
N ASN A 35 5.49 0.59 1.86
CA ASN A 35 6.05 -0.48 2.69
C ASN A 35 5.53 -0.41 4.14
N PRO A 36 5.36 -1.56 4.82
CA PRO A 36 4.98 -1.58 6.23
C PRO A 36 5.79 -0.60 7.07
N GLY A 37 5.10 0.20 7.87
CA GLY A 37 5.71 1.18 8.76
C GLY A 37 6.17 2.49 8.10
N TYR A 38 6.18 2.63 6.78
CA TYR A 38 6.64 3.85 6.09
C TYR A 38 5.93 5.14 6.58
N LEU A 39 4.60 5.10 6.64
CA LEU A 39 3.80 6.23 7.13
C LEU A 39 3.83 6.33 8.66
N ALA A 40 3.88 5.21 9.38
CA ALA A 40 3.98 5.21 10.84
C ALA A 40 5.28 5.90 11.33
N MET A 41 6.42 5.66 10.66
CA MET A 41 7.68 6.36 10.94
C MET A 41 7.58 7.88 10.73
N ARG A 42 6.63 8.32 9.90
CA ARG A 42 6.35 9.73 9.63
C ARG A 42 5.21 10.27 10.50
N ARG A 43 4.74 9.53 11.51
CA ARG A 43 3.58 9.89 12.34
C ARG A 43 2.29 10.02 11.54
N LEU A 44 2.16 9.28 10.45
CA LEU A 44 0.98 9.26 9.57
C LEU A 44 0.35 7.86 9.55
N GLY A 45 0.62 7.06 10.57
CA GLY A 45 0.02 5.75 10.73
C GLY A 45 -1.44 5.85 11.17
N TYR A 46 -2.11 4.69 11.21
CA TYR A 46 -3.51 4.61 11.66
C TYR A 46 -3.74 5.29 13.01
N ASN A 47 -2.91 4.98 14.02
CA ASN A 47 -3.07 5.53 15.37
C ASN A 47 -2.95 7.06 15.39
N ASP A 48 -2.03 7.63 14.62
CA ASP A 48 -1.81 9.08 14.56
C ASP A 48 -3.02 9.80 13.93
N LEU A 49 -3.57 9.24 12.85
CA LEU A 49 -4.68 9.85 12.12
C LEU A 49 -6.03 9.60 12.80
N ALA A 50 -6.24 8.40 13.36
CA ALA A 50 -7.46 8.04 14.08
C ALA A 50 -7.63 8.86 15.37
N ALA A 51 -6.53 9.34 15.96
CA ALA A 51 -6.56 10.28 17.07
C ALA A 51 -7.24 11.61 16.71
N ARG A 52 -7.11 12.05 15.44
CA ARG A 52 -7.75 13.29 14.93
C ARG A 52 -9.11 13.04 14.29
N ASN A 53 -9.29 11.89 13.64
CA ASN A 53 -10.56 11.50 13.03
C ASN A 53 -10.89 10.03 13.36
N ARG A 54 -11.71 9.83 14.39
CA ARG A 54 -12.13 8.49 14.85
C ARG A 54 -13.02 7.74 13.86
N SER A 55 -13.61 8.44 12.89
CA SER A 55 -14.45 7.84 11.84
C SER A 55 -13.65 7.45 10.60
N LEU A 56 -12.34 7.72 10.58
CA LEU A 56 -11.46 7.41 9.44
C LEU A 56 -11.29 5.90 9.29
N ILE A 57 -11.56 5.41 8.08
CA ILE A 57 -11.19 4.05 7.66
C ILE A 57 -9.82 4.12 6.98
N TYR A 58 -8.83 3.45 7.57
CA TYR A 58 -7.47 3.39 7.05
C TYR A 58 -7.25 2.05 6.35
N VAL A 59 -6.94 2.09 5.06
CA VAL A 59 -6.70 0.93 4.21
C VAL A 59 -5.24 0.91 3.82
N SER A 60 -4.54 -0.13 4.28
CA SER A 60 -3.17 -0.40 3.91
C SER A 60 -3.10 -1.60 2.97
N ILE A 61 -2.45 -1.44 1.83
CA ILE A 61 -2.25 -2.51 0.85
C ILE A 61 -0.75 -2.81 0.79
N THR A 62 -0.36 -3.96 1.34
CA THR A 62 1.03 -4.43 1.35
C THR A 62 1.16 -5.75 0.61
N PRO A 63 2.34 -6.07 0.05
CA PRO A 63 2.49 -7.26 -0.77
C PRO A 63 2.37 -8.58 0.02
N PHE A 64 2.86 -8.61 1.25
CA PHE A 64 2.92 -9.82 2.10
C PHE A 64 2.30 -9.65 3.49
N GLY A 65 1.53 -8.58 3.70
CA GLY A 65 0.98 -8.23 5.01
C GLY A 65 1.82 -7.19 5.75
N GLN A 66 1.20 -6.60 6.78
CA GLN A 66 1.84 -5.64 7.69
C GLN A 66 2.81 -6.33 8.66
N ASP A 67 2.61 -7.62 8.89
CA ASP A 67 3.33 -8.44 9.84
C ASP A 67 3.73 -9.80 9.24
N GLY A 68 4.47 -10.58 10.02
CA GLY A 68 4.95 -11.90 9.61
C GLY A 68 6.31 -11.89 8.91
N PRO A 69 6.83 -13.08 8.56
CA PRO A 69 8.22 -13.27 8.14
C PRO A 69 8.55 -12.64 6.78
N LYS A 70 7.54 -12.27 5.99
CA LYS A 70 7.70 -11.67 4.66
C LYS A 70 7.25 -10.21 4.59
N ALA A 71 6.87 -9.57 5.71
CA ALA A 71 6.38 -8.19 5.71
C ALA A 71 7.34 -7.20 5.02
N SER A 72 8.66 -7.41 5.19
CA SER A 72 9.71 -6.59 4.57
C SER A 72 10.33 -7.22 3.31
N TYR A 73 9.68 -8.21 2.70
CA TYR A 73 10.21 -8.91 1.53
C TYR A 73 10.05 -8.03 0.29
N ALA A 74 11.12 -7.88 -0.50
CA ALA A 74 11.09 -7.09 -1.73
C ALA A 74 10.10 -7.69 -2.73
N ASP A 75 9.22 -6.85 -3.26
CA ASP A 75 8.15 -7.28 -4.15
C ASP A 75 8.29 -6.71 -5.55
N SER A 76 7.51 -7.32 -6.43
CA SER A 76 7.13 -6.86 -7.75
C SER A 76 5.91 -7.66 -8.16
N ASP A 77 5.19 -7.24 -9.20
CA ASP A 77 4.08 -8.01 -9.77
C ASP A 77 4.44 -9.48 -10.00
N LEU A 78 5.64 -9.75 -10.53
CA LEU A 78 6.08 -11.11 -10.81
C LEU A 78 6.32 -11.92 -9.53
N VAL A 79 6.90 -11.30 -8.50
CA VAL A 79 7.13 -11.94 -7.20
C VAL A 79 5.80 -12.30 -6.53
N ILE A 80 4.80 -11.40 -6.59
CA ILE A 80 3.49 -11.64 -6.00
C ILE A 80 2.70 -12.71 -6.77
N LEU A 81 2.77 -12.70 -8.11
CA LEU A 81 2.18 -13.77 -8.92
C LEU A 81 2.84 -15.13 -8.63
N ALA A 82 4.16 -15.17 -8.44
CA ALA A 82 4.88 -16.39 -8.10
C ALA A 82 4.51 -16.88 -6.70
N ALA A 83 4.52 -15.99 -5.70
CA ALA A 83 4.27 -16.35 -4.31
C ALA A 83 2.79 -16.69 -4.03
N GLY A 84 1.86 -16.08 -4.76
CA GLY A 84 0.42 -16.33 -4.63
C GLY A 84 -0.06 -17.61 -5.33
N GLY A 85 0.77 -18.23 -6.17
CA GLY A 85 0.42 -19.45 -6.92
C GLY A 85 -0.09 -19.29 -8.36
N PRO A 86 -0.56 -18.14 -8.88
CA PRO A 86 -1.00 -18.03 -10.27
C PRO A 86 -0.02 -18.55 -11.32
N LEU A 87 1.29 -18.38 -11.13
CA LEU A 87 2.28 -18.88 -12.08
C LEU A 87 2.27 -20.40 -12.19
N LEU A 88 1.96 -21.14 -11.12
CA LEU A 88 1.93 -22.60 -11.14
C LEU A 88 0.96 -23.15 -12.20
N LEU A 89 -0.07 -22.39 -12.55
CA LEU A 89 -1.08 -22.79 -13.54
C LEU A 89 -0.71 -22.39 -14.98
N GLY A 90 0.36 -21.63 -15.18
CA GLY A 90 0.76 -21.08 -16.47
C GLY A 90 1.95 -21.81 -17.08
N GLY A 91 1.78 -22.31 -18.30
CA GLY A 91 2.85 -22.98 -19.05
C GLY A 91 2.62 -24.49 -19.18
N ASP A 92 3.72 -25.21 -19.44
CA ASP A 92 3.73 -26.67 -19.62
C ASP A 92 4.59 -27.30 -18.51
N GLU A 93 4.26 -28.53 -18.11
CA GLU A 93 4.90 -29.22 -16.96
C GLU A 93 6.41 -29.43 -17.12
N ASP A 94 6.91 -29.46 -18.35
CA ASP A 94 8.31 -29.75 -18.70
C ASP A 94 9.21 -28.49 -18.73
N ARG A 95 8.68 -27.31 -18.37
CA ARG A 95 9.42 -26.05 -18.42
C ARG A 95 9.05 -25.08 -17.29
N PRO A 96 9.85 -24.03 -17.06
CA PRO A 96 9.53 -23.02 -16.05
C PRO A 96 8.15 -22.37 -16.27
N PRO A 97 7.44 -22.02 -15.20
CA PRO A 97 6.16 -21.33 -15.26
C PRO A 97 6.19 -20.07 -16.11
N LEU A 98 5.14 -19.88 -16.90
CA LEU A 98 4.96 -18.67 -17.68
C LEU A 98 4.20 -17.61 -16.88
N ARG A 99 4.60 -16.36 -17.05
CA ARG A 99 3.86 -15.22 -16.51
C ARG A 99 2.45 -15.21 -17.11
N VAL A 100 1.45 -15.16 -16.25
CA VAL A 100 0.07 -14.88 -16.67
C VAL A 100 0.03 -13.45 -17.21
N SER A 101 -0.27 -13.29 -18.51
CA SER A 101 -0.59 -11.99 -19.09
C SER A 101 -2.09 -11.76 -19.02
N VAL A 102 -2.50 -10.56 -18.61
CA VAL A 102 -3.82 -10.04 -18.93
C VAL A 102 -3.84 -9.57 -20.39
N PRO A 103 -5.00 -9.48 -21.06
CA PRO A 103 -5.13 -8.52 -22.14
C PRO A 103 -4.80 -7.10 -21.66
#